data_AF-A0A2N3DJF7-F1
#
_entry.id   AF-A0A2N3DJF7-F1
#
_cell.length_a   1.000
_cell.length_b   1.000
_cell.length_c   1.000
_cell.angle_alpha   90.00
_cell.angle_beta   90.00
_cell.angle_gamma   90.00
#
_symmetry.space_group_name_H-M   'P 1'
#
loop_
_entity.id
_entity.type
_entity.pdbx_description
1 polymer ?
#
loop_
_entity_poly.entity_id
_entity_poly.type
_entity_poly.pdbx_seq_one_letter_code
_entity_poly.pdbx_strand_id
1 'polypeptide(L)'
;SQWDRLARQLLDAGAPEALTAAVVRLFKTDGAIGIVDLAARRGDDEVAVTHAFTHLGEALVLDWAQTLAAHMSPADPWERLLVNSLARDFQQMRLGFLAGLPKGDLDAAVTKWLEDNAARVAQFRSAVDRARTIPNPNGAMLSHLAGQARALLGR
;
A
#
# COMPACT_ATOMS: atom_id res chain seq x y z
N SER A 1 -1.70 4.65 -15.56
CA SER A 1 -1.29 4.58 -14.14
C SER A 1 -2.50 4.57 -13.22
N GLN A 2 -2.39 4.19 -11.93
CA GLN A 2 -3.52 4.25 -10.98
C GLN A 2 -4.06 5.68 -10.81
N TRP A 3 -3.17 6.67 -10.96
CA TRP A 3 -3.47 8.09 -10.82
C TRP A 3 -4.34 8.61 -11.96
N ASP A 4 -4.20 8.05 -13.16
CA ASP A 4 -5.07 8.39 -14.30
C ASP A 4 -6.48 7.82 -14.15
N ARG A 5 -6.65 6.77 -13.33
CA ARG A 5 -7.98 6.22 -13.00
C ARG A 5 -8.67 7.07 -11.94
N LEU A 6 -7.95 7.45 -10.88
CA LEU A 6 -8.45 8.39 -9.87
C LEU A 6 -8.84 9.74 -10.48
N ALA A 7 -7.99 10.28 -11.37
CA ALA A 7 -8.28 11.52 -12.09
C ALA A 7 -9.59 11.41 -12.90
N ARG A 8 -9.76 10.31 -13.65
CA ARG A 8 -10.99 10.06 -14.41
C ARG A 8 -12.22 9.95 -13.53
N GLN A 9 -12.17 9.18 -12.45
CA GLN A 9 -13.30 9.04 -11.54
C GLN A 9 -13.75 10.38 -10.93
N LEU A 10 -12.82 11.26 -10.59
CA LEU A 10 -13.13 12.58 -10.04
C LEU A 10 -13.75 13.50 -11.11
N LEU A 11 -13.22 13.48 -12.34
CA LEU A 11 -13.80 14.22 -13.47
C LEU A 11 -15.20 13.72 -13.82
N ASP A 12 -15.39 12.39 -13.88
CA ASP A 12 -16.68 11.76 -14.17
C ASP A 12 -17.73 12.07 -13.08
N ALA A 13 -17.29 12.31 -11.84
CA ALA A 13 -18.14 12.78 -10.74
C ALA A 13 -18.42 14.30 -10.78
N GLY A 14 -17.94 15.02 -11.79
CA GLY A 14 -18.16 16.46 -11.98
C GLY A 14 -17.19 17.36 -11.19
N ALA A 15 -16.11 16.82 -10.64
CA ALA A 15 -15.12 17.64 -9.94
C ALA A 15 -14.37 18.55 -10.94
N PRO A 16 -14.21 19.86 -10.66
CA PRO A 16 -13.43 20.76 -11.50
C PRO A 16 -12.01 20.26 -11.73
N GLU A 17 -11.52 20.36 -12.96
CA GLU A 17 -10.22 19.80 -13.38
C GLU A 17 -9.05 20.26 -12.50
N ALA A 18 -9.05 21.52 -12.08
CA ALA A 18 -8.05 22.07 -11.15
C ALA A 18 -8.08 21.40 -9.76
N LEU A 19 -9.27 21.08 -9.24
CA LEU A 19 -9.45 20.38 -7.96
C LEU A 19 -9.10 18.90 -8.11
N THR A 20 -9.50 18.24 -9.20
CA THR A 20 -9.07 16.88 -9.51
C THR A 20 -7.54 16.78 -9.56
N ALA A 21 -6.89 17.70 -10.27
CA ALA A 21 -5.44 17.75 -10.33
C ALA A 21 -4.80 18.02 -8.95
N ALA A 22 -5.41 18.88 -8.12
CA ALA A 22 -4.95 19.14 -6.76
C ALA A 22 -5.09 17.93 -5.84
N VAL A 23 -6.21 17.20 -5.90
CA VAL A 23 -6.44 15.95 -5.16
C VAL A 23 -5.48 14.87 -5.62
N VAL A 24 -5.31 14.67 -6.92
CA VAL A 24 -4.33 13.71 -7.46
C VAL A 24 -2.91 14.08 -7.05
N ARG A 25 -2.54 15.37 -7.07
CA ARG A 25 -1.25 15.84 -6.53
C ARG A 25 -1.15 15.56 -5.04
N LEU A 26 -2.16 15.91 -4.24
CA LEU A 26 -2.15 15.67 -2.80
C LEU A 26 -1.97 14.18 -2.48
N PHE A 27 -2.69 13.28 -3.15
CA PHE A 27 -2.52 11.83 -2.97
C PHE A 27 -1.15 11.31 -3.43
N LYS A 28 -0.61 11.85 -4.53
CA LYS A 28 0.77 11.56 -4.96
C LYS A 28 1.78 12.04 -3.91
N THR A 29 1.56 13.24 -3.36
CA THR A 29 2.43 13.85 -2.36
C THR A 29 2.32 13.15 -1.00
N ASP A 30 1.13 12.74 -0.55
CA ASP A 30 0.92 12.05 0.74
C ASP A 30 1.55 10.64 0.74
N GLY A 31 1.51 9.96 -0.42
CA GLY A 31 2.29 8.74 -0.66
C GLY A 31 3.80 9.00 -0.65
N ALA A 32 4.24 10.09 -1.28
CA ALA A 32 5.66 10.45 -1.40
C ALA A 32 6.27 10.96 -0.09
N ILE A 33 5.51 11.67 0.77
CA ILE A 33 6.00 12.22 2.05
C ILE A 33 6.54 11.09 2.93
N GLY A 34 5.80 9.97 3.04
CA GLY A 34 6.25 8.84 3.85
C GLY A 34 7.53 8.18 3.33
N ILE A 35 7.72 8.16 2.01
CA ILE A 35 8.93 7.63 1.36
C ILE A 35 10.11 8.57 1.57
N VAL A 36 9.92 9.88 1.37
CA VAL A 36 10.97 10.89 1.56
C VAL A 36 11.39 10.98 3.03
N ASP A 37 10.43 10.97 3.96
CA ASP A 37 10.72 10.93 5.41
C ASP A 37 11.50 9.67 5.79
N LEU A 38 11.12 8.52 5.24
CA LEU A 38 11.87 7.27 5.45
C LEU A 38 13.29 7.34 4.89
N ALA A 39 13.44 7.83 3.65
CA ALA A 39 14.73 8.01 3.00
C ALA A 39 15.64 8.94 3.82
N ALA A 40 15.13 10.09 4.25
CA ALA A 40 15.86 11.05 5.09
C ALA A 40 16.29 10.45 6.43
N ARG A 41 15.39 9.76 7.14
CA ARG A 41 15.73 9.06 8.41
C ARG A 41 16.76 7.96 8.21
N ARG A 42 16.74 7.33 7.03
CA ARG A 42 17.69 6.28 6.70
C ARG A 42 19.00 6.81 6.13
N GLY A 43 19.05 8.04 5.61
CA GLY A 43 20.18 8.52 4.81
C GLY A 43 20.33 7.73 3.50
N ASP A 44 19.23 7.15 3.01
CA ASP A 44 19.17 6.42 1.73
C ASP A 44 18.62 7.36 0.64
N ASP A 45 18.87 7.05 -0.63
CA ASP A 45 18.34 7.76 -1.80
C ASP A 45 16.81 7.58 -1.93
N GLU A 46 16.06 8.65 -2.21
CA GLU A 46 14.58 8.58 -2.27
C GLU A 46 14.06 7.67 -3.38
N VAL A 47 14.77 7.61 -4.51
CA VAL A 47 14.44 6.73 -5.64
C VAL A 47 14.66 5.28 -5.23
N ALA A 48 15.76 4.96 -4.55
CA ALA A 48 16.01 3.63 -4.02
C ALA A 48 14.92 3.17 -3.03
N VAL A 49 14.49 4.05 -2.12
CA VAL A 49 13.38 3.74 -1.18
C VAL A 49 12.06 3.57 -1.92
N THR A 50 11.78 4.38 -2.94
CA THR A 50 10.59 4.24 -3.79
C THR A 50 10.55 2.89 -4.51
N HIS A 51 11.68 2.46 -5.06
CA HIS A 51 11.82 1.16 -5.73
C HIS A 51 11.55 0.02 -4.75
N ALA A 52 12.22 -0.01 -3.60
CA ALA A 52 12.03 -1.05 -2.60
C ALA A 52 10.58 -1.11 -2.06
N PHE A 53 9.93 0.05 -1.89
CA PHE A 53 8.53 0.15 -1.48
C PHE A 53 7.56 -0.42 -2.52
N THR A 54 7.83 -0.15 -3.80
CA THR A 54 7.04 -0.67 -4.92
C THR A 54 7.23 -2.18 -5.05
N HIS A 55 8.49 -2.64 -5.07
CA HIS A 55 8.84 -4.04 -5.16
C HIS A 55 8.21 -4.88 -4.04
N LEU A 56 8.36 -4.47 -2.77
CA LEU A 56 7.71 -5.15 -1.65
C LEU A 56 6.19 -5.18 -1.80
N GLY A 57 5.60 -4.05 -2.24
CA GLY A 57 4.17 -3.93 -2.49
C GLY A 57 3.67 -4.98 -3.49
N GLU A 58 4.32 -5.07 -4.65
CA GLU A 58 3.97 -6.00 -5.72
C GLU A 58 4.22 -7.47 -5.33
N ALA A 59 5.35 -7.74 -4.67
CA ALA A 59 5.71 -9.07 -4.20
C ALA A 59 4.71 -9.63 -3.18
N LEU A 60 4.06 -8.76 -2.39
CA LEU A 60 3.06 -9.14 -1.40
C LEU A 60 1.62 -8.83 -1.85
N VAL A 61 1.43 -8.17 -2.99
CA VAL A 61 0.12 -7.71 -3.49
C VAL A 61 -0.57 -6.75 -2.50
N LEU A 62 0.23 -6.00 -1.74
CA LEU A 62 -0.25 -5.00 -0.77
C LEU A 62 -0.64 -3.68 -1.44
N ASP A 63 -0.08 -3.39 -2.61
CA ASP A 63 -0.47 -2.27 -3.46
C ASP A 63 -1.94 -2.39 -3.90
N TRP A 64 -2.39 -3.61 -4.26
CA TRP A 64 -3.79 -3.89 -4.57
C TRP A 64 -4.69 -3.67 -3.36
N ALA A 65 -4.33 -4.22 -2.19
CA ALA A 65 -5.15 -4.09 -0.97
C ALA A 65 -5.28 -2.63 -0.51
N GLN A 66 -4.17 -1.87 -0.55
CA GLN A 66 -4.18 -0.44 -0.27
C GLN A 66 -5.05 0.33 -1.27
N THR A 67 -4.91 0.03 -2.57
CA THR A 67 -5.69 0.68 -3.62
C THR A 67 -7.17 0.38 -3.45
N LEU A 68 -7.54 -0.88 -3.15
CA LEU A 68 -8.92 -1.27 -2.91
C LEU A 68 -9.51 -0.50 -1.73
N ALA A 69 -8.80 -0.47 -0.59
CA ALA A 69 -9.22 0.31 0.58
C ALA A 69 -9.43 1.80 0.24
N ALA A 70 -8.50 2.41 -0.51
CA ALA A 70 -8.58 3.83 -0.85
C ALA A 70 -9.78 4.20 -1.76
N HIS A 71 -10.32 3.24 -2.51
CA HIS A 71 -11.47 3.47 -3.41
C HIS A 71 -12.82 3.05 -2.81
N MET A 72 -12.82 2.43 -1.63
CA MET A 72 -14.05 1.98 -0.98
C MET A 72 -14.78 3.17 -0.33
N SER A 73 -16.09 3.26 -0.59
CA SER A 73 -16.97 4.28 0.00
C SER A 73 -18.21 3.61 0.62
N PRO A 74 -18.06 2.88 1.73
CA PRO A 74 -19.19 2.20 2.38
C PRO A 74 -20.19 3.20 2.96
N ALA A 75 -21.47 2.84 2.93
CA ALA A 75 -22.55 3.68 3.45
C ALA A 75 -22.47 3.80 4.99
N ASP A 76 -22.19 2.68 5.66
CA ASP A 76 -22.05 2.63 7.12
C ASP A 76 -20.87 3.49 7.61
N PRO A 77 -21.09 4.42 8.56
CA PRO A 77 -20.03 5.29 9.08
C PRO A 77 -18.86 4.54 9.72
N TRP A 78 -19.11 3.41 10.40
CA TRP A 78 -18.08 2.64 11.09
C TRP A 78 -17.20 1.86 10.11
N GLU A 79 -17.82 1.23 9.10
CA GLU A 79 -17.08 0.59 8.02
C GLU A 79 -16.23 1.61 7.25
N ARG A 80 -16.72 2.84 7.09
CA ARG A 80 -15.95 3.93 6.46
C ARG A 80 -14.71 4.30 7.26
N LEU A 81 -14.83 4.40 8.59
CA LEU A 81 -13.69 4.64 9.47
C LEU A 81 -12.67 3.48 9.38
N LEU A 82 -13.14 2.23 9.38
CA LEU A 82 -12.30 1.06 9.20
C LEU A 82 -11.50 1.13 7.88
N VAL A 83 -12.19 1.28 6.75
CA VAL A 83 -11.58 1.32 5.42
C VAL A 83 -10.57 2.46 5.28
N ASN A 84 -10.92 3.67 5.77
CA ASN A 84 -10.01 4.82 5.74
C ASN A 84 -8.72 4.55 6.53
N SER A 85 -8.82 3.84 7.66
CA SER A 85 -7.64 3.44 8.43
C SER A 85 -6.79 2.38 7.72
N LEU A 86 -7.41 1.45 7.00
CA LEU A 86 -6.71 0.35 6.33
C LEU A 86 -5.78 0.81 5.21
N ALA A 87 -6.20 1.79 4.40
CA ALA A 87 -5.34 2.33 3.34
C ALA A 87 -4.03 2.89 3.91
N ARG A 88 -4.12 3.66 5.00
CA ARG A 88 -2.95 4.20 5.71
C ARG A 88 -2.12 3.10 6.37
N ASP A 89 -2.78 2.10 6.95
CA ASP A 89 -2.12 0.98 7.62
C ASP A 89 -1.23 0.17 6.66
N PHE A 90 -1.73 -0.16 5.46
CA PHE A 90 -0.94 -0.85 4.43
C PHE A 90 0.29 -0.07 3.98
N GLN A 91 0.21 1.26 3.94
CA GLN A 91 1.37 2.10 3.66
C GLN A 91 2.36 2.07 4.83
N GLN A 92 1.87 2.29 6.05
CA GLN A 92 2.71 2.35 7.25
C GLN A 92 3.44 1.04 7.54
N MET A 93 2.79 -0.11 7.39
CA MET A 93 3.44 -1.40 7.61
C MET A 93 4.59 -1.65 6.62
N ARG A 94 4.44 -1.22 5.35
CA ARG A 94 5.50 -1.33 4.35
C ARG A 94 6.66 -0.39 4.65
N LEU A 95 6.37 0.87 4.97
CA LEU A 95 7.41 1.84 5.37
C LEU A 95 8.13 1.40 6.65
N GLY A 96 7.39 0.90 7.65
CA GLY A 96 7.94 0.40 8.90
C GLY A 96 8.82 -0.84 8.71
N PHE A 97 8.41 -1.76 7.83
CA PHE A 97 9.24 -2.90 7.46
C PHE A 97 10.56 -2.46 6.80
N LEU A 98 10.48 -1.59 5.78
CA LEU A 98 11.67 -1.04 5.12
C LEU A 98 12.56 -0.28 6.10
N ALA A 99 12.00 0.42 7.09
CA ALA A 99 12.76 1.09 8.13
C ALA A 99 13.63 0.12 8.94
N GLY A 100 13.17 -1.11 9.16
CA GLY A 100 13.89 -2.15 9.90
C GLY A 100 14.95 -2.92 9.10
N LEU A 101 14.98 -2.77 7.76
CA LEU A 101 15.97 -3.46 6.94
C LEU A 101 17.38 -2.85 7.09
N PRO A 102 18.45 -3.64 6.84
CA PRO A 102 19.83 -3.16 6.88
C PRO A 102 20.08 -1.94 5.97
N LYS A 103 21.16 -1.20 6.26
CA LYS A 103 21.66 -0.14 5.37
C LYS A 103 22.31 -0.73 4.11
N GLY A 104 22.41 0.08 3.07
CA GLY A 104 22.99 -0.29 1.79
C GLY A 104 21.92 -0.44 0.72
N ASP A 105 22.03 -1.48 -0.10
CA ASP A 105 21.05 -1.74 -1.16
C ASP A 105 19.73 -2.28 -0.56
N LEU A 106 18.77 -1.37 -0.43
CA LEU A 106 17.48 -1.65 0.17
C LEU A 106 16.65 -2.62 -0.69
N ASP A 107 16.78 -2.57 -2.02
CA ASP A 107 16.03 -3.45 -2.92
C ASP A 107 16.58 -4.89 -2.86
N ALA A 108 17.90 -5.02 -2.80
CA ALA A 108 18.54 -6.31 -2.55
C ALA A 108 18.15 -6.88 -1.17
N ALA A 109 18.03 -6.04 -0.14
CA ALA A 109 17.58 -6.47 1.18
C ALA A 109 16.12 -6.96 1.17
N VAL A 110 15.22 -6.31 0.41
CA VAL A 110 13.85 -6.79 0.20
C VAL A 110 13.85 -8.14 -0.50
N THR A 111 14.60 -8.28 -1.60
CA THR A 111 14.73 -9.54 -2.36
C THR A 111 15.17 -10.67 -1.44
N LYS A 112 16.25 -10.46 -0.70
CA LYS A 112 16.78 -11.44 0.25
C LYS A 112 15.75 -11.84 1.30
N TRP A 113 15.04 -10.88 1.88
CA TRP A 113 14.01 -11.18 2.88
C TRP A 113 12.85 -11.99 2.29
N LEU A 114 12.43 -11.68 1.06
CA LEU A 114 11.38 -12.42 0.35
C LEU A 114 11.79 -13.87 0.11
N GLU A 115 13.03 -14.11 -0.29
CA GLU A 115 13.61 -15.45 -0.47
C GLU A 115 13.66 -16.22 0.85
N ASP A 116 14.22 -15.60 1.89
CA ASP A 116 14.36 -16.19 3.23
C ASP A 116 12.97 -16.51 3.86
N ASN A 117 11.91 -15.83 3.44
CA ASN A 117 10.53 -16.00 3.94
C ASN A 117 9.56 -16.61 2.91
N ALA A 118 10.07 -17.23 1.84
CA ALA A 118 9.27 -17.63 0.68
C ALA A 118 8.00 -18.43 1.02
N ALA A 119 8.07 -19.37 1.97
CA ALA A 119 6.92 -20.17 2.38
C ALA A 119 5.80 -19.32 3.03
N ARG A 120 6.17 -18.39 3.91
CA ARG A 120 5.22 -17.48 4.58
C ARG A 120 4.64 -16.48 3.60
N VAL A 121 5.47 -15.97 2.68
CA VAL A 121 5.05 -15.09 1.58
C VAL A 121 4.04 -15.80 0.69
N ALA A 122 4.31 -17.05 0.28
CA ALA A 122 3.40 -17.84 -0.54
C ALA A 122 2.05 -18.09 0.15
N GLN A 123 2.07 -18.40 1.46
CA GLN A 123 0.85 -18.57 2.25
C GLN A 123 0.01 -17.28 2.29
N PHE A 124 0.64 -16.14 2.55
CA PHE A 124 -0.03 -14.84 2.55
C PHE A 124 -0.59 -14.50 1.16
N ARG A 125 0.22 -14.64 0.10
CA ARG A 125 -0.22 -14.41 -1.28
C ARG A 125 -1.43 -15.27 -1.65
N SER A 126 -1.46 -16.53 -1.24
CA SER A 126 -2.63 -17.40 -1.45
C SER A 126 -3.91 -16.86 -0.80
N ALA A 127 -3.82 -16.21 0.36
CA ALA A 127 -4.96 -15.55 0.99
C ALA A 127 -5.41 -14.31 0.21
N VAL A 128 -4.46 -13.50 -0.26
CA VAL A 128 -4.76 -12.33 -1.10
C VAL A 128 -5.38 -12.74 -2.44
N ASP A 129 -4.85 -13.77 -3.08
CA ASP A 129 -5.37 -14.26 -4.37
C ASP A 129 -6.80 -14.80 -4.22
N ARG A 130 -7.13 -15.47 -3.11
CA ARG A 130 -8.53 -15.84 -2.80
C ARG A 130 -9.43 -14.62 -2.58
N ALA A 131 -8.94 -13.57 -1.92
CA ALA A 131 -9.72 -12.36 -1.74
C ALA A 131 -10.03 -11.66 -3.08
N ARG A 132 -9.08 -11.70 -4.02
CA ARG A 132 -9.21 -11.11 -5.36
C ARG A 132 -10.22 -11.81 -6.26
N THR A 133 -10.60 -13.05 -5.97
CA THR A 133 -11.66 -13.75 -6.73
C THR A 133 -13.07 -13.37 -6.27
N ILE A 134 -13.20 -12.68 -5.13
CA ILE A 134 -14.50 -12.22 -4.63
C ILE A 134 -14.93 -10.98 -5.42
N PRO A 135 -16.15 -10.94 -6.00
CA PRO A 135 -16.59 -9.81 -6.84
C PRO A 135 -16.61 -8.46 -6.10
N ASN A 136 -17.03 -8.47 -4.83
CA ASN A 136 -17.11 -7.29 -3.98
C ASN A 136 -16.41 -7.56 -2.64
N PRO A 137 -15.07 -7.47 -2.57
CA PRO A 137 -14.35 -7.54 -1.30
C PRO A 137 -14.82 -6.43 -0.36
N ASN A 138 -14.93 -6.71 0.94
CA ASN A 138 -15.44 -5.76 1.94
C ASN A 138 -14.36 -5.33 2.95
N GLY A 139 -14.68 -4.34 3.79
CA GLY A 139 -13.71 -3.80 4.76
C GLY A 139 -13.20 -4.84 5.75
N ALA A 140 -14.05 -5.79 6.16
CA ALA A 140 -13.68 -6.88 7.06
C ALA A 140 -12.63 -7.81 6.45
N MET A 141 -12.77 -8.14 5.16
CA MET A 141 -11.80 -8.96 4.42
C MET A 141 -10.44 -8.27 4.33
N LEU A 142 -10.42 -6.97 3.99
CA LEU A 142 -9.18 -6.19 3.97
C LEU A 142 -8.55 -6.08 5.36
N SER A 143 -9.36 -5.94 6.41
CA SER A 143 -8.88 -5.94 7.79
C SER A 143 -8.21 -7.27 8.16
N HIS A 144 -8.78 -8.39 7.76
CA HIS A 144 -8.16 -9.70 7.96
C HIS A 144 -6.81 -9.81 7.23
N LEU A 145 -6.74 -9.36 5.97
CA LEU A 145 -5.48 -9.33 5.20
C LEU A 145 -4.44 -8.40 5.84
N ALA A 146 -4.84 -7.23 6.36
CA ALA A 146 -3.95 -6.32 7.08
C ALA A 146 -3.37 -6.96 8.35
N GLY A 147 -4.19 -7.73 9.09
CA GLY A 147 -3.72 -8.52 10.23
C GLY A 147 -2.67 -9.55 9.84
N GLN A 148 -2.90 -10.30 8.76
CA GLN A 148 -1.92 -11.28 8.25
C GLN A 148 -0.64 -10.61 7.75
N ALA A 149 -0.75 -9.51 7.01
CA ALA A 149 0.39 -8.75 6.52
C ALA A 149 1.26 -8.20 7.67
N ARG A 150 0.63 -7.68 8.73
CA ARG A 150 1.36 -7.23 9.92
C ARG A 150 2.09 -8.36 10.63
N ALA A 151 1.48 -9.54 10.74
CA ALA A 151 2.14 -10.71 11.31
C ALA A 151 3.29 -11.25 10.43
N LEU A 152 3.19 -11.06 9.10
CA LEU A 152 4.23 -11.41 8.15
C LEU A 152 5.43 -10.46 8.27
N LEU A 153 5.18 -9.14 8.24
CA LEU A 153 6.20 -8.09 8.19
C LEU A 153 6.80 -7.73 9.56
N GLY A 154 6.10 -8.01 10.66
CA GLY A 154 6.54 -7.64 12.01
C GLY A 154 7.43 -8.67 12.72
N ARG A 155 7.89 -9.71 12.02
CA ARG A 155 8.77 -10.77 12.55
C ARG A 155 9.96 -10.95 11.62
#